data_AF-A0A0F9E9M4-F1
#
_entry.id   AF-A0A0F9E9M4-F1
#
_cell.length_a   1.000
_cell.length_b   1.000
_cell.length_c   1.000
_cell.angle_alpha   90.00
_cell.angle_beta   90.00
_cell.angle_gamma   90.00
#
_symmetry.space_group_name_H-M   'P 1'
#
loop_
_entity.id
_entity.type
_entity.pdbx_description
1 polymer ?
#
loop_
_entity_poly.entity_id
_entity_poly.type
_entity_poly.pdbx_seq_one_letter_code
_entity_poly.pdbx_strand_id
1 'polypeptide(L)'
;MLVLDNGDAIRGIAEVATQLDFIVNGYVGTTATQLADGQMASTEGDLYLSGANATVVTSITIVNTDSAARTFTLYLKPSAGTSRAISPVSLDLGVGYSFYTDGQRMVVTDLSGGSVSTSIALSDASPNTIEPDDSASAGTGTAASRADHEHAIAGAAPSAILEVQAQAEGSSTSFARADHDHAIVHDITDNSLVTVDGTPNDDEFTRWTASGIEGLTVAEAITALLAVALPENVTVILDALLSGDEKWSGVSEIGTMGYAATVGDLVYLAVADTKWELAKADVAATSKGKIGLVTATTAENSTCQVLLYGKMRSAAFPAFTVGAPVHISAATAGDMAVAAPTGTTNFVVRIIGYGNTAEDLFFCPDNTYIELA
;
A
#
# COMPACT_ATOMS: atom_id res chain seq x y z
N MET A 1 23.63 73.46 -7.36
CA MET A 1 23.65 74.92 -7.13
C MET A 1 22.93 75.62 -8.26
N LEU A 2 22.26 76.74 -7.99
CA LEU A 2 21.66 77.58 -9.03
C LEU A 2 22.51 78.83 -9.18
N VAL A 3 22.75 79.27 -10.42
CA VAL A 3 23.51 80.50 -10.71
C VAL A 3 22.54 81.55 -11.22
N LEU A 4 22.63 82.75 -10.67
CA LEU A 4 21.80 83.90 -10.99
C LEU A 4 22.69 85.04 -11.50
N ASP A 5 22.37 85.58 -12.66
CA ASP A 5 22.98 86.81 -13.17
C ASP A 5 22.23 88.05 -12.66
N ASN A 6 22.77 89.24 -12.91
CA ASN A 6 22.14 90.47 -12.46
C ASN A 6 20.74 90.61 -13.07
N GLY A 7 19.74 90.73 -12.21
CA GLY A 7 18.32 90.80 -12.56
C GLY A 7 17.59 89.46 -12.64
N ASP A 8 18.27 88.32 -12.47
CA ASP A 8 17.60 87.02 -12.31
C ASP A 8 16.95 86.93 -10.93
N ALA A 9 15.82 86.22 -10.83
CA ALA A 9 15.07 86.06 -9.59
C ALA A 9 14.74 84.60 -9.28
N ILE A 10 14.85 84.23 -8.00
CA ILE A 10 14.13 83.09 -7.44
C ILE A 10 12.75 83.59 -7.06
N ARG A 11 11.72 82.95 -7.60
CA ARG A 11 10.32 83.28 -7.35
C ARG A 11 9.59 82.12 -6.71
N GLY A 12 8.50 82.43 -6.01
CA GLY A 12 7.66 81.43 -5.37
C GLY A 12 6.20 81.84 -5.41
N ILE A 13 5.33 80.85 -5.40
CA ILE A 13 3.91 80.99 -5.14
C ILE A 13 3.47 79.88 -4.18
N ALA A 14 2.77 80.26 -3.12
CA ALA A 14 2.10 79.34 -2.21
C ALA A 14 0.59 79.36 -2.48
N GLU A 15 -0.11 78.28 -2.11
CA GLU A 15 -1.57 78.25 -2.12
C GLU A 15 -2.19 79.37 -1.25
N VAL A 16 -1.57 79.60 -0.09
CA VAL A 16 -1.99 80.61 0.89
C VAL A 16 -0.79 81.45 1.28
N ALA A 17 -0.96 82.77 1.32
CA ALA A 17 0.09 83.70 1.70
C ALA A 17 0.49 83.51 3.17
N THR A 18 1.75 83.82 3.49
CA THR A 18 2.30 83.88 4.87
C THR A 18 2.26 82.58 5.67
N GLN A 19 2.19 81.43 5.00
CA GLN A 19 2.13 80.11 5.64
C GLN A 19 3.35 79.23 5.37
N LEU A 20 4.16 79.60 4.38
CA LEU A 20 5.40 78.90 4.04
C LEU A 20 6.56 79.86 4.24
N ASP A 21 7.37 79.59 5.24
CA ASP A 21 8.59 80.33 5.50
C ASP A 21 9.69 79.84 4.57
N PHE A 22 10.45 80.74 3.96
CA PHE A 22 11.55 80.39 3.08
C PHE A 22 12.86 81.01 3.53
N ILE A 23 13.95 80.32 3.23
CA ILE A 23 15.32 80.82 3.38
C ILE A 23 16.09 80.46 2.12
N VAL A 24 16.74 81.45 1.52
CA VAL A 24 17.63 81.29 0.37
C VAL A 24 19.05 81.59 0.84
N ASN A 25 19.93 80.59 0.78
CA ASN A 25 21.34 80.74 1.13
C ASN A 25 22.21 80.61 -0.11
N GLY A 26 23.33 81.32 -0.13
CA GLY A 26 24.24 81.28 -1.27
C GLY A 26 25.51 82.08 -1.07
N TYR A 27 26.12 82.45 -2.20
CA TYR A 27 27.29 83.31 -2.28
C TYR A 27 27.01 84.51 -3.18
N VAL A 28 27.46 85.69 -2.74
CA VAL A 28 27.62 86.85 -3.63
C VAL A 28 29.12 87.02 -3.87
N GLY A 29 29.58 86.68 -5.08
CA GLY A 29 31.00 86.52 -5.35
C GLY A 29 31.61 85.37 -4.53
N THR A 30 32.46 85.69 -3.55
CA THR A 30 33.13 84.70 -2.67
C THR A 30 32.59 84.70 -1.24
N THR A 31 31.67 85.60 -0.90
CA THR A 31 31.12 85.74 0.46
C THR A 31 29.87 84.87 0.62
N ALA A 32 29.89 83.95 1.59
CA ALA A 32 28.71 83.17 1.97
C ALA A 32 27.69 84.09 2.68
N THR A 33 26.44 84.07 2.22
CA THR A 33 25.40 85.00 2.66
C THR A 33 24.03 84.30 2.64
N GLN A 34 23.20 84.60 3.65
CA GLN A 34 21.76 84.38 3.57
C GLN A 34 21.19 85.45 2.62
N LEU A 35 20.86 85.02 1.41
CA LEU A 35 20.46 85.91 0.31
C LEU A 35 19.08 86.51 0.54
N ALA A 36 18.16 85.72 1.08
CA ALA A 36 16.83 86.18 1.48
C ALA A 36 16.22 85.24 2.51
N ASP A 37 15.29 85.77 3.29
CA ASP A 37 14.30 85.04 4.07
C ASP A 37 12.97 85.78 4.05
N GLY A 38 11.91 85.08 4.42
CA GLY A 38 10.59 85.65 4.56
C GLY A 38 9.52 84.59 4.45
N GLN A 39 8.30 85.03 4.12
CA GLN A 39 7.17 84.15 3.91
C GLN A 39 6.66 84.28 2.49
N MET A 40 6.28 83.15 1.88
CA MET A 40 5.82 83.10 0.51
C MET A 40 4.42 83.74 0.35
N ALA A 41 4.20 84.42 -0.77
CA ALA A 41 2.92 85.03 -1.10
C ALA A 41 1.99 84.05 -1.84
N SER A 42 0.69 84.37 -1.87
CA SER A 42 -0.32 83.65 -2.67
C SER A 42 -0.37 84.07 -4.14
N THR A 43 0.56 84.93 -4.57
CA THR A 43 0.75 85.36 -5.96
C THR A 43 2.23 85.21 -6.27
N GLU A 44 2.57 84.77 -7.49
CA GLU A 44 3.97 84.57 -7.89
C GLU A 44 4.78 85.86 -7.73
N GLY A 45 5.71 85.83 -6.78
CA GLY A 45 6.53 86.97 -6.36
C GLY A 45 8.01 86.59 -6.24
N ASP A 46 8.86 87.60 -6.24
CA ASP A 46 10.31 87.42 -6.08
C ASP A 46 10.61 87.10 -4.61
N LEU A 47 11.19 85.93 -4.35
CA LEU A 47 11.75 85.57 -3.05
C LEU A 47 13.15 86.16 -2.89
N TYR A 48 13.90 86.20 -4.00
CA TYR A 48 15.20 86.84 -4.10
C TYR A 48 15.41 87.37 -5.52
N LEU A 49 15.83 88.64 -5.64
CA LEU A 49 16.26 89.27 -6.89
C LEU A 49 17.76 89.52 -6.84
N SER A 50 18.52 88.95 -7.78
CA SER A 50 19.97 89.11 -7.83
C SER A 50 20.35 90.51 -8.32
N GLY A 51 21.07 91.27 -7.50
CA GLY A 51 21.64 92.58 -7.88
C GLY A 51 23.06 92.52 -8.44
N ALA A 52 23.61 91.31 -8.64
CA ALA A 52 24.97 91.08 -9.09
C ALA A 52 25.03 89.91 -10.08
N ASN A 53 26.07 89.90 -10.91
CA ASN A 53 26.35 88.75 -11.78
C ASN A 53 26.97 87.60 -10.97
N ALA A 54 26.69 86.36 -11.39
CA ALA A 54 27.23 85.15 -10.77
C ALA A 54 26.93 85.00 -9.26
N THR A 55 25.72 85.38 -8.82
CA THR A 55 25.22 84.99 -7.49
C THR A 55 24.92 83.50 -7.50
N VAL A 56 25.43 82.75 -6.52
CA VAL A 56 25.26 81.29 -6.47
C VAL A 56 24.33 80.94 -5.31
N VAL A 57 23.14 80.42 -5.61
CA VAL A 57 22.24 79.84 -4.60
C VAL A 57 22.70 78.42 -4.30
N THR A 58 23.05 78.17 -3.05
CA THR A 58 23.51 76.87 -2.56
C THR A 58 22.38 76.04 -2.00
N SER A 59 21.38 76.68 -1.40
CA SER A 59 20.20 75.99 -0.88
C SER A 59 18.99 76.91 -0.82
N ILE A 60 17.83 76.36 -1.12
CA ILE A 60 16.53 76.95 -0.78
C ILE A 60 15.86 75.99 0.19
N THR A 61 15.45 76.51 1.34
CA THR A 61 14.65 75.78 2.33
C THR A 61 13.30 76.43 2.44
N ILE A 62 12.24 75.62 2.45
CA ILE A 62 10.86 76.07 2.69
C ILE A 62 10.29 75.23 3.82
N VAL A 63 9.68 75.86 4.80
CA VAL A 63 9.07 75.19 5.96
C VAL A 63 7.58 75.54 5.97
N ASN A 64 6.71 74.54 6.09
CA ASN A 64 5.29 74.78 6.30
C ASN A 64 5.01 75.04 7.78
N THR A 65 4.70 76.29 8.12
CA THR A 65 4.39 76.71 9.49
C THR A 65 2.89 76.73 9.79
N ASP A 66 2.05 76.37 8.83
CA ASP A 66 0.61 76.32 9.01
C ASP A 66 0.17 75.04 9.73
N SER A 67 -1.05 75.10 10.25
CA SER A 67 -1.86 73.99 10.77
C SER A 67 -2.46 73.08 9.70
N ALA A 68 -2.29 73.39 8.41
CA ALA A 68 -2.75 72.57 7.27
C ALA A 68 -1.62 72.29 6.28
N ALA A 69 -1.73 71.21 5.50
CA ALA A 69 -0.84 70.98 4.36
C ALA A 69 -0.99 72.13 3.35
N ARG A 70 0.13 72.56 2.77
CA ARG A 70 0.18 73.69 1.85
C ARG A 70 0.93 73.31 0.60
N THR A 71 0.39 73.69 -0.55
CA THR A 71 1.08 73.53 -1.82
C THR A 71 1.91 74.76 -2.17
N PHE A 72 3.03 74.56 -2.85
CA PHE A 72 3.82 75.65 -3.43
C PHE A 72 4.49 75.27 -4.74
N THR A 73 4.95 76.29 -5.47
CA THR A 73 5.87 76.11 -6.60
C THR A 73 6.99 77.13 -6.52
N LEU A 74 8.23 76.68 -6.68
CA LEU A 74 9.40 77.52 -6.87
C LEU A 74 9.71 77.70 -8.35
N TYR A 75 10.16 78.89 -8.71
CA TYR A 75 10.58 79.22 -10.06
C TYR A 75 11.95 79.92 -10.07
N LEU A 76 12.65 79.74 -11.17
CA LEU A 76 13.75 80.60 -11.59
C LEU A 76 13.27 81.49 -12.74
N LYS A 77 13.40 82.81 -12.61
CA LYS A 77 13.08 83.79 -13.64
C LYS A 77 14.36 84.50 -14.10
N PRO A 78 14.81 84.28 -15.34
CA PRO A 78 15.89 85.07 -15.91
C PRO A 78 15.48 86.55 -16.09
N SER A 79 16.42 87.49 -16.01
CA SER A 79 16.18 88.95 -16.04
C SER A 79 15.31 89.43 -17.21
N ALA A 80 15.47 88.84 -18.39
CA ALA A 80 14.68 89.12 -19.59
C ALA A 80 13.76 87.95 -20.01
N GLY A 81 13.47 87.01 -19.10
CA GLY A 81 12.80 85.75 -19.38
C GLY A 81 11.48 85.52 -18.63
N THR A 82 10.86 84.37 -18.92
CA THR A 82 9.70 83.84 -18.19
C THR A 82 10.15 82.92 -17.06
N SER A 83 9.33 82.85 -16.01
CA SER A 83 9.56 81.96 -14.88
C SER A 83 9.52 80.49 -15.30
N ARG A 84 10.44 79.69 -14.79
CA ARG A 84 10.54 78.24 -15.02
C ARG A 84 10.51 77.51 -13.69
N ALA A 85 9.61 76.55 -13.54
CA ALA A 85 9.49 75.81 -12.29
C ALA A 85 10.78 75.02 -12.01
N ILE A 86 11.30 75.15 -10.79
CA ILE A 86 12.49 74.44 -10.28
C ILE A 86 12.14 73.48 -9.14
N SER A 87 10.89 73.47 -8.70
CA SER A 87 10.27 72.38 -7.92
C SER A 87 9.20 71.68 -8.77
N PRO A 88 8.69 70.51 -8.35
CA PRO A 88 7.40 70.04 -8.84
C PRO A 88 6.34 71.15 -8.69
N VAL A 89 5.46 71.25 -9.68
CA VAL A 89 4.36 72.23 -9.67
C VAL A 89 3.34 71.81 -8.63
N SER A 90 2.94 72.75 -7.78
CA SER A 90 2.02 72.52 -6.66
C SER A 90 2.45 71.37 -5.75
N LEU A 91 3.73 71.34 -5.38
CA LEU A 91 4.24 70.36 -4.43
C LEU A 91 3.54 70.53 -3.08
N ASP A 92 2.87 69.48 -2.61
CA ASP A 92 2.24 69.44 -1.29
C ASP A 92 3.30 69.28 -0.19
N LEU A 93 3.27 70.19 0.77
CA LEU A 93 4.14 70.16 1.95
C LEU A 93 3.26 70.00 3.18
N GLY A 94 3.38 68.84 3.85
CA GLY A 94 2.63 68.54 5.07
C GLY A 94 2.88 69.55 6.20
N VAL A 95 2.00 69.56 7.21
CA VAL A 95 2.12 70.42 8.40
C VAL A 95 3.48 70.23 9.07
N GLY A 96 4.25 71.31 9.21
CA GLY A 96 5.58 71.29 9.82
C GLY A 96 6.68 70.59 9.02
N TYR A 97 6.40 70.18 7.78
CA TYR A 97 7.41 69.56 6.91
C TYR A 97 8.30 70.65 6.30
N SER A 98 9.49 70.25 5.87
CA SER A 98 10.38 71.15 5.15
C SER A 98 10.80 70.59 3.79
N PHE A 99 10.84 71.46 2.78
CA PHE A 99 11.42 71.19 1.49
C PHE A 99 12.81 71.82 1.42
N TYR A 100 13.77 71.06 0.92
CA TYR A 100 15.13 71.50 0.68
C TYR A 100 15.51 71.24 -0.78
N THR A 101 16.13 72.21 -1.42
CA THR A 101 16.79 72.02 -2.72
C THR A 101 18.13 72.74 -2.81
N ASP A 102 19.12 72.07 -3.37
CA ASP A 102 20.40 72.69 -3.78
C ASP A 102 20.44 72.97 -5.30
N GLY A 103 19.34 72.74 -6.01
CA GLY A 103 19.22 72.83 -7.46
C GLY A 103 19.55 71.52 -8.20
N GLN A 104 20.09 70.50 -7.54
CA GLN A 104 20.28 69.15 -8.09
C GLN A 104 19.47 68.11 -7.33
N ARG A 105 19.46 68.19 -6.01
CA ARG A 105 18.66 67.33 -5.12
C ARG A 105 17.49 68.13 -4.59
N MET A 106 16.34 67.47 -4.52
CA MET A 106 15.15 67.95 -3.84
C MET A 106 14.77 66.93 -2.79
N VAL A 107 14.52 67.38 -1.55
CA VAL A 107 14.17 66.50 -0.44
C VAL A 107 13.03 67.16 0.34
N VAL A 108 11.97 66.39 0.61
CA VAL A 108 10.98 66.75 1.63
C VAL A 108 11.33 65.98 2.90
N THR A 109 11.41 66.67 4.02
CA THR A 109 11.61 66.09 5.34
C THR A 109 10.38 66.30 6.20
N ASP A 110 10.03 65.27 6.97
CA ASP A 110 8.95 65.33 7.94
C ASP A 110 9.36 66.03 9.25
N LEU A 111 8.42 66.13 10.20
CA LEU A 111 8.61 66.72 11.52
C LEU A 111 9.74 66.08 12.35
N SER A 112 10.13 64.83 12.04
CA SER A 112 11.22 64.13 12.71
C SER A 112 12.59 64.37 12.05
N GLY A 113 12.61 65.14 10.95
CA GLY A 113 13.80 65.36 10.12
C GLY A 113 14.10 64.19 9.18
N GLY A 114 13.21 63.20 9.08
CA GLY A 114 13.33 62.06 8.17
C GLY A 114 12.89 62.45 6.76
N SER A 115 13.62 61.99 5.74
CA SER A 115 13.21 62.19 4.34
C SER A 115 11.92 61.41 4.05
N VAL A 116 10.90 62.09 3.52
CA VAL A 116 9.64 61.44 3.12
C VAL A 116 9.89 60.62 1.86
N SER A 117 9.81 59.29 1.98
CA SER A 117 9.94 58.34 0.87
C SER A 117 8.66 57.54 0.70
N THR A 118 8.26 57.28 -0.54
CA THR A 118 7.09 56.45 -0.87
C THR A 118 7.44 54.95 -0.98
N SER A 119 8.41 54.46 -0.20
CA SER A 119 8.81 53.04 -0.29
C SER A 119 7.68 52.13 0.18
N ILE A 120 7.33 51.13 -0.64
CA ILE A 120 6.39 50.07 -0.27
C ILE A 120 7.05 49.19 0.79
N ALA A 121 6.35 48.90 1.88
CA ALA A 121 6.85 48.06 2.95
C ALA A 121 7.14 46.63 2.44
N LEU A 122 8.29 46.09 2.86
CA LEU A 122 8.56 44.67 2.77
C LEU A 122 7.82 43.97 3.92
N SER A 123 7.28 42.78 3.66
CA SER A 123 6.68 41.96 4.71
C SER A 123 7.75 41.41 5.63
N ASP A 124 7.48 41.43 6.93
CA ASP A 124 8.17 40.69 7.99
C ASP A 124 7.34 39.48 8.49
N ALA A 125 6.14 39.28 7.94
CA ALA A 125 5.32 38.12 8.22
C ALA A 125 6.00 36.83 7.74
N SER A 126 5.87 35.77 8.54
CA SER A 126 6.39 34.45 8.19
C SER A 126 5.65 33.86 6.98
N PRO A 127 6.34 33.17 6.05
CA PRO A 127 5.69 32.45 4.96
C PRO A 127 4.75 31.35 5.47
N ASN A 128 3.73 31.03 4.68
CA ASN A 128 2.88 29.87 4.93
C ASN A 128 3.65 28.55 4.77
N THR A 129 3.15 27.48 5.38
CA THR A 129 3.60 26.11 5.11
C THR A 129 3.21 25.72 3.68
N ILE A 130 4.10 25.02 2.98
CA ILE A 130 3.83 24.45 1.65
C ILE A 130 3.56 22.96 1.84
N GLU A 131 2.41 22.49 1.35
CA GLU A 131 1.96 21.10 1.40
C GLU A 131 1.99 20.46 -0.01
N PRO A 132 1.99 19.12 -0.11
CA PRO A 132 1.81 18.42 -1.39
C PRO A 132 0.49 18.79 -2.06
N ASP A 133 0.51 18.90 -3.38
CA ASP A 133 -0.62 19.29 -4.24
C ASP A 133 -1.15 20.71 -4.03
N ASP A 134 -0.38 21.56 -3.34
CA ASP A 134 -0.65 22.99 -3.30
C ASP A 134 -0.76 23.57 -4.71
N SER A 135 -1.74 24.44 -4.89
CA SER A 135 -1.95 25.17 -6.13
C SER A 135 -1.10 26.44 -6.14
N ALA A 136 -0.60 26.82 -7.31
CA ALA A 136 0.10 28.09 -7.43
C ALA A 136 -0.89 29.23 -7.13
N SER A 137 -0.55 30.07 -6.16
CA SER A 137 -1.32 31.25 -5.82
C SER A 137 -0.39 32.43 -5.75
N ALA A 138 -0.74 33.47 -6.50
CA ALA A 138 -0.10 34.75 -6.28
C ALA A 138 -0.33 35.16 -4.83
N GLY A 139 -1.53 34.93 -4.27
CA GLY A 139 -2.10 35.35 -2.98
C GLY A 139 -2.72 36.77 -2.98
N THR A 140 -2.95 37.38 -1.81
CA THR A 140 -3.68 38.66 -1.64
C THR A 140 -2.99 39.77 -0.83
N GLY A 141 -1.88 39.52 -0.13
CA GLY A 141 -1.18 40.54 0.66
C GLY A 141 -0.78 41.82 -0.12
N THR A 142 -0.68 42.97 0.55
CA THR A 142 -0.33 44.26 -0.12
C THR A 142 1.16 44.62 -0.05
N ALA A 143 1.95 43.88 0.73
CA ALA A 143 3.40 44.06 0.81
C ALA A 143 4.10 43.61 -0.48
N ALA A 144 5.27 44.17 -0.79
CA ALA A 144 6.01 43.77 -1.99
C ALA A 144 6.51 42.30 -1.92
N SER A 145 6.81 41.80 -0.71
CA SER A 145 7.14 40.41 -0.42
C SER A 145 5.96 39.71 0.26
N ARG A 146 4.96 39.33 -0.53
CA ARG A 146 3.71 38.76 0.01
C ARG A 146 3.99 37.41 0.69
N ALA A 147 3.70 37.29 1.99
CA ALA A 147 3.94 36.06 2.75
C ALA A 147 2.99 34.91 2.37
N ASP A 148 1.86 35.24 1.74
CA ASP A 148 0.84 34.33 1.21
C ASP A 148 1.01 34.03 -0.28
N HIS A 149 2.16 34.36 -0.86
CA HIS A 149 2.53 33.86 -2.19
C HIS A 149 3.05 32.42 -2.07
N GLU A 150 2.52 31.52 -2.89
CA GLU A 150 2.93 30.11 -2.91
C GLU A 150 3.11 29.58 -4.34
N HIS A 151 4.04 28.65 -4.49
CA HIS A 151 4.26 27.91 -5.72
C HIS A 151 3.53 26.57 -5.66
N ALA A 152 3.05 26.10 -6.82
CA ALA A 152 2.46 24.78 -6.89
C ALA A 152 3.51 23.69 -6.61
N ILE A 153 3.14 22.68 -5.84
CA ILE A 153 3.91 21.44 -5.67
C ILE A 153 3.07 20.27 -6.15
N ALA A 154 3.10 20.02 -7.47
CA ALA A 154 2.33 18.92 -8.04
C ALA A 154 2.88 17.56 -7.59
N GLY A 155 2.09 16.79 -6.86
CA GLY A 155 2.25 15.37 -6.65
C GLY A 155 1.71 14.55 -7.83
N ALA A 156 2.05 13.27 -7.88
CA ALA A 156 1.48 12.32 -8.81
C ALA A 156 1.47 10.92 -8.19
N ALA A 157 0.53 10.07 -8.60
CA ALA A 157 0.46 8.69 -8.14
C ALA A 157 1.78 7.95 -8.43
N PRO A 158 2.30 7.15 -7.47
CA PRO A 158 3.44 6.29 -7.72
C PRO A 158 3.07 5.18 -8.72
N SER A 159 4.09 4.62 -9.39
CA SER A 159 3.90 3.44 -10.23
C SER A 159 3.38 2.27 -9.40
N ALA A 160 2.46 1.47 -9.98
CA ALA A 160 1.97 0.26 -9.31
C ALA A 160 3.13 -0.68 -9.01
N ILE A 161 3.08 -1.31 -7.85
CA ILE A 161 3.73 -2.60 -7.66
C ILE A 161 2.78 -3.61 -8.31
N LEU A 162 3.10 -4.02 -9.54
CA LEU A 162 2.29 -4.92 -10.34
C LEU A 162 1.92 -6.16 -9.50
N GLU A 163 0.62 -6.52 -9.52
CA GLU A 163 0.03 -7.67 -8.79
C GLU A 163 -0.08 -7.54 -7.25
N VAL A 164 0.44 -6.45 -6.64
CA VAL A 164 0.37 -6.28 -5.17
C VAL A 164 -0.68 -5.24 -4.74
N GLN A 165 -0.70 -4.06 -5.37
CA GLN A 165 -1.64 -2.99 -4.99
C GLN A 165 -1.95 -2.03 -6.15
N ALA A 166 -3.19 -1.53 -6.18
CA ALA A 166 -3.61 -0.46 -7.09
C ALA A 166 -2.92 0.87 -6.76
N GLN A 167 -2.70 1.70 -7.79
CA GLN A 167 -2.11 3.04 -7.65
C GLN A 167 -3.13 3.98 -7.02
N ALA A 168 -2.71 4.69 -5.98
CA ALA A 168 -3.47 5.79 -5.40
C ALA A 168 -2.50 6.86 -4.90
N GLU A 169 -2.82 8.12 -5.17
CA GLU A 169 -2.22 9.24 -4.46
C GLU A 169 -2.69 9.16 -3.00
N GLY A 170 -1.75 9.19 -2.06
CA GLY A 170 -2.06 9.19 -0.64
C GLY A 170 -2.60 10.56 -0.22
N SER A 171 -3.46 10.59 0.82
CA SER A 171 -4.00 11.85 1.36
C SER A 171 -3.08 12.52 2.40
N SER A 172 -1.86 12.00 2.62
CA SER A 172 -0.93 12.53 3.61
C SER A 172 -0.21 13.76 3.06
N THR A 173 -0.05 14.78 3.90
CA THR A 173 0.68 15.99 3.53
C THR A 173 2.19 15.89 3.80
N SER A 174 2.70 14.71 4.17
CA SER A 174 4.13 14.48 4.38
C SER A 174 4.80 13.88 3.14
N PHE A 175 5.90 14.49 2.66
CA PHE A 175 6.71 13.92 1.58
C PHE A 175 7.44 12.65 2.03
N ALA A 176 7.39 11.59 1.22
CA ALA A 176 8.25 10.43 1.39
C ALA A 176 9.69 10.78 0.95
N ARG A 177 10.70 10.31 1.68
CA ARG A 177 12.10 10.51 1.29
C ARG A 177 12.41 9.65 0.06
N ALA A 178 13.35 10.11 -0.78
CA ALA A 178 13.77 9.40 -1.98
C ALA A 178 14.37 8.00 -1.70
N ASP A 179 14.78 7.75 -0.45
CA ASP A 179 15.38 6.52 0.04
C ASP A 179 14.41 5.65 0.88
N HIS A 180 13.09 5.82 0.70
CA HIS A 180 12.15 4.89 1.33
C HIS A 180 12.12 3.57 0.55
N ASP A 181 12.28 2.47 1.28
CA ASP A 181 12.20 1.13 0.73
C ASP A 181 10.82 0.52 1.02
N HIS A 182 10.24 -0.16 0.04
CA HIS A 182 9.06 -1.00 0.22
C HIS A 182 9.48 -2.41 0.62
N ALA A 183 9.33 -2.75 1.90
CA ALA A 183 9.44 -4.12 2.37
C ALA A 183 8.14 -4.87 2.08
N ILE A 184 8.05 -5.53 0.92
CA ILE A 184 6.90 -6.36 0.57
C ILE A 184 7.23 -7.80 0.95
N VAL A 185 6.57 -8.30 1.99
CA VAL A 185 6.74 -9.67 2.48
C VAL A 185 5.59 -10.51 1.95
N HIS A 186 5.88 -11.43 1.01
CA HIS A 186 4.92 -12.39 0.44
C HIS A 186 4.96 -13.73 1.20
N ASP A 187 4.89 -13.70 2.52
CA ASP A 187 4.83 -14.94 3.28
C ASP A 187 3.45 -15.58 3.09
N ILE A 188 3.43 -16.85 2.68
CA ILE A 188 2.21 -17.69 2.75
C ILE A 188 2.12 -18.20 4.19
N THR A 189 1.67 -17.33 5.10
CA THR A 189 1.32 -17.68 6.48
C THR A 189 -0.04 -18.38 6.52
N ASP A 190 -0.41 -18.92 7.69
CA ASP A 190 -1.78 -19.40 7.93
C ASP A 190 -2.77 -18.25 7.60
N ASN A 191 -3.83 -18.56 6.85
CA ASN A 191 -4.79 -17.61 6.26
C ASN A 191 -4.29 -16.68 5.12
N SER A 192 -3.09 -16.85 4.56
CA SER A 192 -2.70 -16.09 3.36
C SER A 192 -3.58 -16.47 2.16
N LEU A 193 -4.03 -15.45 1.41
CA LEU A 193 -4.75 -15.65 0.15
C LEU A 193 -3.78 -16.22 -0.90
N VAL A 194 -3.87 -17.52 -1.19
CA VAL A 194 -3.12 -18.17 -2.27
C VAL A 194 -3.96 -18.09 -3.53
N THR A 195 -3.38 -17.51 -4.60
CA THR A 195 -3.93 -17.63 -5.94
C THR A 195 -3.42 -18.93 -6.56
N VAL A 196 -4.33 -19.74 -7.07
CA VAL A 196 -4.05 -20.99 -7.80
C VAL A 196 -4.41 -20.73 -9.26
N ASP A 197 -3.56 -21.18 -10.19
CA ASP A 197 -3.86 -21.07 -11.62
C ASP A 197 -5.12 -21.89 -11.99
N GLY A 198 -5.88 -21.39 -12.94
CA GLY A 198 -7.16 -21.95 -13.38
C GLY A 198 -8.37 -21.46 -12.59
N THR A 199 -9.44 -22.25 -12.65
CA THR A 199 -10.70 -21.99 -11.93
C THR A 199 -10.98 -23.15 -10.98
N PRO A 200 -10.26 -23.26 -9.85
CA PRO A 200 -10.42 -24.39 -8.97
C PRO A 200 -11.81 -24.43 -8.35
N ASN A 201 -12.41 -25.62 -8.31
CA ASN A 201 -13.69 -25.88 -7.65
C ASN A 201 -13.48 -26.32 -6.19
N ASP A 202 -14.58 -26.37 -5.43
CA ASP A 202 -14.57 -27.00 -4.11
C ASP A 202 -14.05 -28.45 -4.21
N ASP A 203 -13.29 -28.89 -3.21
CA ASP A 203 -12.70 -30.24 -3.08
C ASP A 203 -11.62 -30.62 -4.11
N GLU A 204 -11.02 -29.65 -4.80
CA GLU A 204 -9.85 -29.86 -5.67
C GLU A 204 -8.51 -29.82 -4.92
N PHE A 205 -7.48 -30.41 -5.52
CA PHE A 205 -6.13 -30.52 -4.97
C PHE A 205 -5.17 -29.59 -5.69
N THR A 206 -4.13 -29.09 -5.00
CA THR A 206 -3.10 -28.26 -5.61
C THR A 206 -1.83 -29.05 -5.89
N ARG A 207 -1.17 -28.74 -7.02
CA ARG A 207 0.13 -29.30 -7.40
C ARG A 207 1.13 -28.18 -7.72
N TRP A 208 2.32 -28.29 -7.15
CA TRP A 208 3.46 -27.46 -7.53
C TRP A 208 4.03 -27.91 -8.88
N THR A 209 4.15 -26.98 -9.81
CA THR A 209 4.82 -27.16 -11.09
C THR A 209 5.92 -26.11 -11.25
N ALA A 210 6.72 -26.24 -12.30
CA ALA A 210 7.75 -25.24 -12.62
C ALA A 210 7.16 -23.86 -12.95
N SER A 211 5.86 -23.81 -13.28
CA SER A 211 5.13 -22.60 -13.65
C SER A 211 4.27 -22.03 -12.50
N GLY A 212 4.24 -22.67 -11.33
CA GLY A 212 3.46 -22.19 -10.18
C GLY A 212 2.64 -23.28 -9.49
N ILE A 213 1.44 -22.93 -9.02
CA ILE A 213 0.50 -23.85 -8.39
C ILE A 213 -0.68 -24.06 -9.33
N GLU A 214 -0.92 -25.32 -9.70
CA GLU A 214 -2.03 -25.74 -10.55
C GLU A 214 -3.11 -26.44 -9.72
N GLY A 215 -4.39 -26.21 -10.04
CA GLY A 215 -5.51 -27.00 -9.53
C GLY A 215 -5.65 -28.35 -10.24
N LEU A 216 -5.99 -29.40 -9.50
CA LEU A 216 -6.25 -30.75 -9.99
C LEU A 216 -7.61 -31.23 -9.48
N THR A 217 -8.40 -31.78 -10.38
CA THR A 217 -9.60 -32.53 -10.01
C THR A 217 -9.24 -33.77 -9.19
N VAL A 218 -10.20 -34.31 -8.44
CA VAL A 218 -10.02 -35.56 -7.68
C VAL A 218 -9.51 -36.71 -8.58
N ALA A 219 -10.03 -36.81 -9.81
CA ALA A 219 -9.62 -37.86 -10.76
C ALA A 219 -8.17 -37.70 -11.23
N GLU A 220 -7.73 -36.46 -11.48
CA GLU A 220 -6.35 -36.17 -11.86
C GLU A 220 -5.39 -36.42 -10.70
N ALA A 221 -5.77 -36.05 -9.47
CA ALA A 221 -4.98 -36.31 -8.27
C ALA A 221 -4.80 -37.82 -8.03
N ILE A 222 -5.88 -38.62 -8.14
CA ILE A 222 -5.82 -40.08 -8.03
C ILE A 222 -4.91 -40.66 -9.11
N THR A 223 -5.04 -40.19 -10.34
CA THR A 223 -4.19 -40.64 -11.47
C THR A 223 -2.73 -40.32 -11.20
N ALA A 224 -2.41 -39.11 -10.74
CA ALA A 224 -1.04 -38.70 -10.43
C ALA A 224 -0.39 -39.56 -9.33
N LEU A 225 -1.18 -40.04 -8.37
CA LEU A 225 -0.68 -40.86 -7.26
C LEU A 225 -0.60 -42.36 -7.60
N LEU A 226 -1.58 -42.90 -8.32
CA LEU A 226 -1.73 -44.34 -8.51
C LEU A 226 -1.36 -44.86 -9.91
N ALA A 227 -1.21 -43.99 -10.91
CA ALA A 227 -0.85 -44.38 -12.27
C ALA A 227 0.67 -44.34 -12.55
N VAL A 228 1.48 -43.97 -11.55
CA VAL A 228 2.94 -43.93 -11.65
C VAL A 228 3.51 -45.22 -11.03
N ALA A 229 4.50 -45.82 -11.69
CA ALA A 229 5.23 -46.95 -11.13
C ALA A 229 5.95 -46.53 -9.84
N LEU A 230 5.93 -47.39 -8.82
CA LEU A 230 6.75 -47.17 -7.63
C LEU A 230 8.24 -47.16 -8.04
N PRO A 231 9.03 -46.18 -7.57
CA PRO A 231 10.48 -46.15 -7.81
C PRO A 231 11.18 -47.39 -7.24
N GLU A 232 12.43 -47.61 -7.66
CA GLU A 232 13.26 -48.69 -7.12
C GLU A 232 13.32 -48.64 -5.58
N ASN A 233 13.22 -49.81 -4.93
CA ASN A 233 13.24 -49.97 -3.48
C ASN A 233 12.04 -49.35 -2.72
N VAL A 234 10.95 -49.00 -3.41
CA VAL A 234 9.68 -48.59 -2.79
C VAL A 234 8.65 -49.71 -2.94
N THR A 235 7.92 -50.01 -1.86
CA THR A 235 6.88 -51.06 -1.83
C THR A 235 5.56 -50.51 -1.32
N VAL A 236 4.45 -51.22 -1.59
CA VAL A 236 3.18 -50.99 -0.90
C VAL A 236 3.29 -51.59 0.50
N ILE A 237 3.21 -50.76 1.53
CA ILE A 237 3.30 -51.18 2.93
C ILE A 237 1.89 -51.42 3.47
N LEU A 238 1.66 -52.59 4.08
CA LEU A 238 0.46 -52.86 4.87
C LEU A 238 0.62 -52.29 6.29
N ASP A 239 -0.49 -52.00 6.96
CA ASP A 239 -0.45 -51.48 8.32
C ASP A 239 0.39 -52.36 9.26
N ALA A 240 1.33 -51.73 9.97
CA ALA A 240 2.38 -52.44 10.69
C ALA A 240 1.83 -53.22 11.88
N LEU A 241 0.84 -52.67 12.59
CA LEU A 241 0.40 -53.19 13.89
C LEU A 241 -1.06 -53.66 13.94
N LEU A 242 -1.97 -53.09 13.14
CA LEU A 242 -3.43 -53.17 13.37
C LEU A 242 -3.80 -52.73 14.79
N SER A 243 -4.41 -51.55 14.92
CA SER A 243 -4.60 -50.88 16.22
C SER A 243 -5.56 -51.57 17.20
N GLY A 244 -6.18 -52.68 16.81
CA GLY A 244 -7.10 -53.48 17.63
C GLY A 244 -7.95 -54.41 16.76
N ASP A 245 -8.98 -54.97 17.36
CA ASP A 245 -9.95 -55.81 16.65
C ASP A 245 -10.73 -54.99 15.60
N GLU A 246 -11.23 -55.68 14.57
CA GLU A 246 -11.94 -55.13 13.43
C GLU A 246 -11.12 -54.12 12.60
N LYS A 247 -9.80 -54.24 12.62
CA LYS A 247 -8.88 -53.44 11.80
C LYS A 247 -8.29 -54.29 10.69
N TRP A 248 -8.11 -53.66 9.54
CA TRP A 248 -7.61 -54.32 8.34
C TRP A 248 -6.84 -53.34 7.44
N SER A 249 -5.97 -53.89 6.60
CA SER A 249 -5.18 -53.15 5.63
C SER A 249 -4.85 -54.06 4.46
N GLY A 250 -5.08 -53.61 3.22
CA GLY A 250 -4.75 -54.37 2.02
C GLY A 250 -5.61 -54.04 0.81
N VAL A 251 -5.74 -55.01 -0.09
CA VAL A 251 -6.52 -54.92 -1.32
C VAL A 251 -7.93 -55.45 -1.05
N SER A 252 -8.93 -54.63 -1.35
CA SER A 252 -10.34 -54.95 -1.14
C SER A 252 -11.18 -54.60 -2.35
N GLU A 253 -12.38 -55.16 -2.41
CA GLU A 253 -13.43 -54.73 -3.34
C GLU A 253 -14.77 -54.54 -2.63
N ILE A 254 -15.71 -53.83 -3.26
CA ILE A 254 -17.08 -53.72 -2.77
C ILE A 254 -17.90 -54.85 -3.39
N GLY A 255 -18.62 -55.60 -2.56
CA GLY A 255 -19.56 -56.63 -2.99
C GLY A 255 -20.84 -56.63 -2.18
N THR A 256 -21.87 -57.34 -2.66
CA THR A 256 -23.17 -57.48 -1.98
C THR A 256 -23.16 -58.72 -1.10
N MET A 257 -23.62 -58.59 0.15
CA MET A 257 -23.71 -59.72 1.09
C MET A 257 -24.98 -60.55 0.86
N GLY A 258 -24.85 -61.88 0.87
CA GLY A 258 -25.97 -62.82 0.76
C GLY A 258 -26.60 -63.24 2.08
N TYR A 259 -26.03 -62.79 3.19
CA TYR A 259 -26.49 -63.01 4.57
C TYR A 259 -26.25 -61.74 5.41
N ALA A 260 -26.73 -61.72 6.66
CA ALA A 260 -26.41 -60.67 7.62
C ALA A 260 -24.95 -60.82 8.09
N ALA A 261 -24.05 -60.08 7.45
CA ALA A 261 -22.62 -60.24 7.60
C ALA A 261 -22.07 -59.64 8.88
N THR A 262 -21.07 -60.30 9.47
CA THR A 262 -20.28 -59.82 10.61
C THR A 262 -18.83 -59.59 10.16
N VAL A 263 -18.20 -58.56 10.71
CA VAL A 263 -16.78 -58.28 10.46
C VAL A 263 -15.88 -59.47 10.86
N GLY A 264 -14.99 -59.86 9.94
CA GLY A 264 -14.13 -61.03 10.07
C GLY A 264 -14.72 -62.31 9.48
N ASP A 265 -16.00 -62.36 9.12
CA ASP A 265 -16.57 -63.54 8.49
C ASP A 265 -15.82 -63.89 7.19
N LEU A 266 -15.44 -65.16 7.08
CA LEU A 266 -14.81 -65.74 5.90
C LEU A 266 -15.87 -66.10 4.87
N VAL A 267 -15.79 -65.45 3.72
CA VAL A 267 -16.82 -65.52 2.68
C VAL A 267 -16.25 -66.00 1.35
N TYR A 268 -17.12 -66.61 0.53
CA TYR A 268 -16.84 -66.94 -0.86
C TYR A 268 -17.82 -66.20 -1.78
N LEU A 269 -17.38 -65.91 -3.01
CA LEU A 269 -18.25 -65.33 -4.01
C LEU A 269 -19.10 -66.43 -4.66
N ALA A 270 -20.39 -66.45 -4.33
CA ALA A 270 -21.33 -67.43 -4.85
C ALA A 270 -21.62 -67.17 -6.34
N VAL A 271 -21.40 -68.18 -7.18
CA VAL A 271 -21.67 -68.10 -8.63
C VAL A 271 -23.16 -68.05 -8.96
N ALA A 272 -24.02 -68.49 -8.03
CA ALA A 272 -25.45 -68.61 -8.25
C ALA A 272 -26.16 -67.25 -8.31
N ASP A 273 -25.73 -66.30 -7.48
CA ASP A 273 -26.38 -65.01 -7.31
C ASP A 273 -25.41 -63.82 -7.23
N THR A 274 -24.10 -64.06 -7.40
CA THR A 274 -23.03 -63.06 -7.37
C THR A 274 -22.90 -62.32 -6.03
N LYS A 275 -23.37 -62.93 -4.94
CA LYS A 275 -23.24 -62.41 -3.58
C LYS A 275 -22.11 -63.11 -2.82
N TRP A 276 -21.63 -62.43 -1.80
CA TRP A 276 -20.70 -63.01 -0.83
C TRP A 276 -21.46 -63.77 0.24
N GLU A 277 -21.15 -65.06 0.36
CA GLU A 277 -21.80 -66.00 1.26
C GLU A 277 -20.78 -66.66 2.18
N LEU A 278 -21.22 -67.18 3.32
CA LEU A 278 -20.34 -67.82 4.31
C LEU A 278 -19.62 -69.04 3.72
N ALA A 279 -18.29 -69.09 3.86
CA ALA A 279 -17.48 -70.23 3.47
C ALA A 279 -17.51 -71.32 4.54
N LYS A 280 -17.54 -72.60 4.13
CA LYS A 280 -17.52 -73.74 5.06
C LYS A 280 -16.79 -74.94 4.46
N ALA A 281 -15.82 -75.47 5.20
CA ALA A 281 -14.90 -76.48 4.68
C ALA A 281 -15.54 -77.83 4.39
N ASP A 282 -16.63 -78.22 5.07
CA ASP A 282 -17.36 -79.47 4.80
C ASP A 282 -18.40 -79.36 3.67
N VAL A 283 -18.42 -78.22 2.97
CA VAL A 283 -19.26 -77.98 1.79
C VAL A 283 -18.39 -77.50 0.63
N ALA A 284 -18.01 -78.45 -0.23
CA ALA A 284 -17.05 -78.25 -1.31
C ALA A 284 -17.32 -77.03 -2.20
N ALA A 285 -18.57 -76.71 -2.52
CA ALA A 285 -18.93 -75.57 -3.37
C ALA A 285 -18.62 -74.19 -2.73
N THR A 286 -18.60 -74.12 -1.39
CA THR A 286 -18.42 -72.86 -0.63
C THR A 286 -16.95 -72.58 -0.27
N SER A 287 -16.08 -73.55 -0.51
CA SER A 287 -14.64 -73.47 -0.17
C SER A 287 -13.75 -73.24 -1.39
N LYS A 288 -14.36 -73.20 -2.58
CA LYS A 288 -13.69 -73.07 -3.88
C LYS A 288 -13.91 -71.68 -4.45
N GLY A 289 -13.01 -71.25 -5.34
CA GLY A 289 -13.13 -69.96 -6.01
C GLY A 289 -12.60 -68.78 -5.18
N LYS A 290 -13.17 -67.58 -5.38
CA LYS A 290 -12.72 -66.34 -4.75
C LYS A 290 -13.18 -66.31 -3.29
N ILE A 291 -12.23 -66.10 -2.37
CA ILE A 291 -12.46 -66.02 -0.92
C ILE A 291 -12.08 -64.61 -0.45
N GLY A 292 -12.79 -64.11 0.56
CA GLY A 292 -12.52 -62.83 1.17
C GLY A 292 -12.91 -62.78 2.64
N LEU A 293 -12.57 -61.67 3.30
CA LEU A 293 -12.99 -61.37 4.67
C LEU A 293 -13.88 -60.14 4.68
N VAL A 294 -15.00 -60.22 5.39
CA VAL A 294 -15.94 -59.10 5.55
C VAL A 294 -15.33 -58.03 6.44
N THR A 295 -15.33 -56.77 5.99
CA THR A 295 -14.68 -55.67 6.73
C THR A 295 -15.59 -54.89 7.67
N ALA A 296 -16.91 -55.08 7.59
CA ALA A 296 -17.89 -54.43 8.46
C ALA A 296 -19.15 -55.29 8.61
N THR A 297 -19.78 -55.20 9.79
CA THR A 297 -21.08 -55.82 10.04
C THR A 297 -22.17 -55.10 9.25
N THR A 298 -22.96 -55.83 8.48
CA THR A 298 -24.01 -55.25 7.61
C THR A 298 -25.19 -56.19 7.44
N ALA A 299 -26.33 -55.67 7.01
CA ALA A 299 -27.52 -56.50 6.76
C ALA A 299 -27.39 -57.27 5.43
N GLU A 300 -28.19 -58.33 5.28
CA GLU A 300 -28.33 -59.04 4.01
C GLU A 300 -28.69 -58.07 2.87
N ASN A 301 -28.15 -58.31 1.68
CA ASN A 301 -28.33 -57.50 0.46
C ASN A 301 -27.71 -56.10 0.53
N SER A 302 -26.98 -55.79 1.61
CA SER A 302 -26.20 -54.56 1.69
C SER A 302 -24.83 -54.74 1.05
N THR A 303 -24.23 -53.63 0.60
CA THR A 303 -22.85 -53.63 0.16
C THR A 303 -21.90 -53.62 1.35
N CYS A 304 -20.79 -54.33 1.24
CA CYS A 304 -19.69 -54.30 2.19
C CYS A 304 -18.36 -54.36 1.43
N GLN A 305 -17.32 -53.77 2.01
CA GLN A 305 -15.97 -54.01 1.54
C GLN A 305 -15.55 -55.43 1.95
N VAL A 306 -14.88 -56.12 1.03
CA VAL A 306 -14.37 -57.47 1.22
C VAL A 306 -12.86 -57.43 0.98
N LEU A 307 -12.09 -57.76 2.02
CA LEU A 307 -10.63 -57.85 1.92
C LEU A 307 -10.29 -59.12 1.13
N LEU A 308 -9.49 -58.97 0.07
CA LEU A 308 -9.05 -60.06 -0.81
C LEU A 308 -7.59 -60.47 -0.55
N TYR A 309 -6.78 -59.54 -0.03
CA TYR A 309 -5.39 -59.77 0.33
C TYR A 309 -4.95 -58.70 1.32
N GLY A 310 -4.28 -59.08 2.41
CA GLY A 310 -3.75 -58.12 3.36
C GLY A 310 -3.66 -58.63 4.78
N LYS A 311 -3.81 -57.74 5.76
CA LYS A 311 -3.88 -58.10 7.18
C LYS A 311 -5.27 -57.78 7.73
N MET A 312 -5.75 -58.61 8.65
CA MET A 312 -6.94 -58.33 9.44
C MET A 312 -6.78 -58.87 10.87
N ARG A 313 -7.37 -58.15 11.81
CA ARG A 313 -7.61 -58.56 13.18
C ARG A 313 -9.10 -58.48 13.46
N SER A 314 -9.65 -59.46 14.17
CA SER A 314 -11.07 -59.51 14.54
C SER A 314 -11.23 -60.29 15.84
N ALA A 315 -12.13 -59.86 16.71
CA ALA A 315 -12.48 -60.59 17.92
C ALA A 315 -13.12 -61.97 17.61
N ALA A 316 -13.61 -62.17 16.40
CA ALA A 316 -14.18 -63.44 15.94
C ALA A 316 -13.10 -64.48 15.56
N PHE A 317 -11.83 -64.07 15.44
CA PHE A 317 -10.77 -64.98 15.02
C PHE A 317 -10.31 -65.91 16.17
N PRO A 318 -9.94 -67.16 15.86
CA PRO A 318 -9.26 -68.01 16.83
C PRO A 318 -7.87 -67.45 17.13
N ALA A 319 -7.31 -67.82 18.29
CA ALA A 319 -5.91 -67.54 18.58
C ALA A 319 -5.01 -68.28 17.57
N PHE A 320 -4.20 -67.54 16.82
CA PHE A 320 -3.31 -68.09 15.81
C PHE A 320 -1.97 -68.55 16.39
N THR A 321 -1.35 -69.51 15.71
CA THR A 321 0.08 -69.79 15.89
C THR A 321 0.87 -69.00 14.86
N VAL A 322 1.84 -68.21 15.31
CA VAL A 322 2.63 -67.32 14.44
C VAL A 322 3.35 -68.14 13.36
N GLY A 323 3.18 -67.74 12.10
CA GLY A 323 3.74 -68.39 10.91
C GLY A 323 3.02 -69.66 10.47
N ALA A 324 2.00 -70.14 11.21
CA ALA A 324 1.27 -71.35 10.86
C ALA A 324 0.12 -71.06 9.88
N PRO A 325 -0.23 -72.01 8.99
CA PRO A 325 -1.33 -71.86 8.05
C PRO A 325 -2.69 -71.86 8.75
N VAL A 326 -3.60 -71.03 8.26
CA VAL A 326 -4.99 -70.95 8.69
C VAL A 326 -5.88 -71.48 7.57
N HIS A 327 -6.95 -72.18 7.92
CA HIS A 327 -7.84 -72.89 7.01
C HIS A 327 -9.30 -72.41 7.17
N ILE A 328 -10.13 -72.75 6.20
CA ILE A 328 -11.60 -72.61 6.31
C ILE A 328 -12.09 -73.55 7.43
N SER A 329 -12.99 -73.09 8.30
CA SER A 329 -13.57 -73.94 9.34
C SER A 329 -14.57 -74.93 8.74
N ALA A 330 -14.52 -76.19 9.20
CA ALA A 330 -15.57 -77.17 8.95
C ALA A 330 -16.68 -77.14 10.01
N ALA A 331 -16.41 -76.55 11.18
CA ALA A 331 -17.34 -76.59 12.32
C ALA A 331 -18.48 -75.56 12.16
N THR A 332 -18.12 -74.33 11.79
CA THR A 332 -19.05 -73.20 11.67
C THR A 332 -18.80 -72.51 10.33
N ALA A 333 -19.86 -72.16 9.60
CA ALA A 333 -19.73 -71.38 8.37
C ALA A 333 -19.28 -69.95 8.72
N GLY A 334 -18.36 -69.36 7.95
CA GLY A 334 -17.79 -68.04 8.22
C GLY A 334 -16.56 -68.05 9.11
N ASP A 335 -16.37 -69.11 9.89
CA ASP A 335 -15.23 -69.21 10.79
C ASP A 335 -13.98 -69.70 10.05
N MET A 336 -12.84 -69.48 10.70
CA MET A 336 -11.55 -70.05 10.31
C MET A 336 -11.00 -70.98 11.37
N ALA A 337 -10.08 -71.85 10.97
CA ALA A 337 -9.50 -72.88 11.83
C ALA A 337 -7.98 -72.92 11.70
N VAL A 338 -7.29 -73.10 12.84
CA VAL A 338 -5.83 -73.30 12.90
C VAL A 338 -5.41 -74.75 12.61
N ALA A 339 -6.37 -75.68 12.62
CA ALA A 339 -6.17 -77.07 12.21
C ALA A 339 -6.77 -77.30 10.81
N ALA A 340 -6.08 -78.09 10.00
CA ALA A 340 -6.63 -78.52 8.72
C ALA A 340 -7.91 -79.36 8.94
N PRO A 341 -8.96 -79.21 8.11
CA PRO A 341 -10.15 -80.06 8.18
C PRO A 341 -9.81 -81.55 7.97
N THR A 342 -10.40 -82.46 8.75
CA THR A 342 -10.03 -83.91 8.77
C THR A 342 -11.19 -84.88 8.47
N GLY A 343 -12.25 -84.44 7.80
CA GLY A 343 -13.37 -85.32 7.43
C GLY A 343 -13.12 -86.13 6.17
N THR A 344 -14.08 -86.98 5.79
CA THR A 344 -13.94 -87.90 4.65
C THR A 344 -14.68 -87.43 3.40
N THR A 345 -15.80 -86.72 3.47
CA THR A 345 -16.59 -86.41 2.25
C THR A 345 -16.91 -84.93 2.14
N ASN A 346 -16.60 -84.30 1.00
CA ASN A 346 -16.78 -82.88 0.71
C ASN A 346 -15.96 -81.91 1.58
N PHE A 347 -15.00 -82.43 2.37
CA PHE A 347 -14.10 -81.61 3.17
C PHE A 347 -12.99 -81.02 2.28
N VAL A 348 -12.87 -79.70 2.27
CA VAL A 348 -11.86 -78.98 1.51
C VAL A 348 -10.79 -78.43 2.44
N VAL A 349 -9.56 -78.89 2.25
CA VAL A 349 -8.36 -78.32 2.87
C VAL A 349 -7.85 -77.21 1.95
N ARG A 350 -8.02 -75.97 2.39
CA ARG A 350 -7.52 -74.77 1.71
C ARG A 350 -6.88 -73.83 2.72
N ILE A 351 -5.67 -73.40 2.43
CA ILE A 351 -4.98 -72.38 3.21
C ILE A 351 -5.52 -71.02 2.79
N ILE A 352 -5.98 -70.24 3.77
CA ILE A 352 -6.53 -68.89 3.55
C ILE A 352 -5.55 -67.78 3.94
N GLY A 353 -4.48 -68.14 4.65
CA GLY A 353 -3.50 -67.19 5.16
C GLY A 353 -2.62 -67.80 6.24
N TYR A 354 -1.92 -66.95 6.96
CA TYR A 354 -1.01 -67.32 8.04
C TYR A 354 -1.20 -66.42 9.26
N GLY A 355 -1.03 -66.96 10.46
CA GLY A 355 -0.98 -66.14 11.68
C GLY A 355 0.23 -65.22 11.64
N ASN A 356 0.02 -63.91 11.46
CA ASN A 356 1.10 -62.93 11.48
C ASN A 356 1.52 -62.59 12.92
N THR A 357 0.54 -62.57 13.82
CA THR A 357 0.71 -62.59 15.28
C THR A 357 -0.25 -63.67 15.84
N ALA A 358 -0.45 -63.71 17.16
CA ALA A 358 -1.48 -64.57 17.76
C ALA A 358 -2.91 -64.07 17.46
N GLU A 359 -3.07 -62.84 16.98
CA GLU A 359 -4.35 -62.13 16.84
C GLU A 359 -4.56 -61.61 15.41
N ASP A 360 -3.48 -61.36 14.67
CA ASP A 360 -3.53 -60.84 13.30
C ASP A 360 -3.36 -61.96 12.28
N LEU A 361 -4.29 -62.04 11.35
CA LEU A 361 -4.20 -62.87 10.17
C LEU A 361 -3.52 -62.08 9.05
N PHE A 362 -2.48 -62.66 8.44
CA PHE A 362 -2.08 -62.28 7.08
C PHE A 362 -2.92 -63.11 6.10
N PHE A 363 -3.95 -62.47 5.54
CA PHE A 363 -4.89 -63.07 4.62
C PHE A 363 -4.31 -63.06 3.20
N CYS A 364 -4.07 -64.26 2.68
CA CYS A 364 -3.53 -64.48 1.34
C CYS A 364 -4.05 -65.83 0.83
N PRO A 365 -5.33 -65.92 0.44
CA PRO A 365 -5.96 -67.19 0.16
C PRO A 365 -5.30 -67.89 -1.03
N ASP A 366 -4.88 -69.14 -0.83
CA ASP A 366 -4.28 -69.94 -1.88
C ASP A 366 -5.34 -70.29 -2.93
N ASN A 367 -4.95 -70.38 -4.19
CA ASN A 367 -5.81 -70.90 -5.26
C ASN A 367 -5.84 -72.44 -5.27
N THR A 368 -4.86 -73.06 -4.61
CA THR A 368 -4.74 -74.51 -4.46
C THR A 368 -5.59 -74.99 -3.29
N TYR A 369 -6.30 -76.10 -3.49
CA TYR A 369 -7.09 -76.76 -2.46
C TYR A 369 -7.12 -78.27 -2.71
N ILE A 370 -7.34 -79.03 -1.64
CA ILE A 370 -7.50 -80.48 -1.68
C ILE A 370 -8.90 -80.82 -1.16
N GLU A 371 -9.68 -81.52 -1.95
CA GLU A 371 -10.93 -82.13 -1.50
C GLU A 371 -10.64 -83.56 -1.01
N LEU A 372 -10.99 -83.84 0.24
CA LEU A 372 -10.81 -85.15 0.86
C LEU A 372 -11.93 -86.09 0.38
N ALA A 373 -11.54 -87.35 0.14
CA ALA A 373 -12.34 -88.39 -0.50
C ALA A 373 -12.97 -89.38 0.47
#